data_AF-A0AAU5LBA4-F1
#
_entry.id   AF-A0AAU5LBA4-F1
#
_cell.length_a   1.000
_cell.length_b   1.000
_cell.length_c   1.000
_cell.angle_alpha   90.00
_cell.angle_beta   90.00
_cell.angle_gamma   90.00
#
_symmetry.space_group_name_H-M   'P 1'
#
loop_
_entity.id
_entity.type
_entity.pdbx_description
1 polymer ?
#
loop_
_entity_poly.entity_id
_entity_poly.type
_entity_poly.pdbx_seq_one_letter_code
_entity_poly.pdbx_strand_id
1 'polypeptide(L)'
;MTKIKEYWYKDRSVPFGTLLNLVDAYCNPEAYDGAYEALVQRARSSKPEDSDIRIFKAELTQLLQGDRDGLHPHALGTAAEYDDYDDTAFLARLWHDLYPDEPVPEAS
;
A
#
# COMPACT_ATOMS: atom_id res chain seq x y z
N MET A 1 2.69 -14.76 -12.74
CA MET A 1 2.24 -13.35 -12.59
C MET A 1 0.91 -13.20 -13.28
N THR A 2 -0.15 -12.79 -12.57
CA THR A 2 -1.47 -12.57 -13.18
C THR A 2 -1.44 -11.34 -14.08
N LYS A 3 -2.35 -11.24 -15.07
CA LYS A 3 -2.44 -10.06 -15.96
C LYS A 3 -2.61 -8.75 -15.20
N ILE A 4 -3.22 -8.81 -14.01
CA ILE A 4 -3.41 -7.65 -13.15
C ILE A 4 -2.08 -7.23 -12.51
N LYS A 5 -1.26 -8.16 -11.99
CA LYS A 5 0.08 -7.83 -11.47
C LYS A 5 0.98 -7.20 -12.55
N GLU A 6 0.85 -7.61 -13.82
CA GLU A 6 1.61 -7.01 -14.93
C GLU A 6 1.35 -5.49 -15.11
N TYR A 7 0.19 -4.98 -14.67
CA TYR A 7 -0.19 -3.56 -14.76
C TYR A 7 0.84 -2.64 -14.11
N TRP A 8 1.21 -2.91 -12.85
CA TRP A 8 2.12 -2.04 -12.08
C TRP A 8 3.55 -2.59 -11.99
N TYR A 9 3.77 -3.87 -12.30
CA TYR A 9 5.11 -4.44 -12.31
C TYR A 9 5.95 -4.01 -13.52
N LYS A 10 5.33 -3.80 -14.69
CA LYS A 10 6.05 -3.45 -15.92
C LYS A 10 6.25 -1.95 -16.10
N ASP A 11 5.38 -1.16 -15.48
CA ASP A 11 5.41 0.29 -15.57
C ASP A 11 5.25 0.89 -14.17
N ARG A 12 6.36 1.41 -13.62
CA ARG A 12 6.36 2.07 -12.31
C ARG A 12 5.78 3.49 -12.34
N SER A 13 5.45 4.01 -13.53
CA SER A 13 4.80 5.32 -13.68
C SER A 13 3.28 5.26 -13.53
N VAL A 14 2.71 4.05 -13.37
CA VAL A 14 1.28 3.93 -13.10
C VAL A 14 0.90 4.62 -11.78
N PRO A 15 -0.32 5.17 -11.69
CA PRO A 15 -0.84 5.70 -10.43
C PRO A 15 -0.70 4.69 -9.29
N PHE A 16 -0.24 5.16 -8.13
CA PHE A 16 -0.05 4.36 -6.91
C PHE A 16 0.93 3.18 -7.07
N GLY A 17 1.84 3.25 -8.04
CA GLY A 17 2.76 2.17 -8.35
C GLY A 17 3.71 1.83 -7.20
N THR A 18 4.11 2.80 -6.37
CA THR A 18 4.98 2.54 -5.22
C THR A 18 4.23 1.74 -4.16
N LEU A 19 3.01 2.16 -3.85
CA LEU A 19 2.11 1.49 -2.93
C LEU A 19 1.81 0.06 -3.37
N LEU A 20 1.43 -0.16 -4.63
CA LEU A 20 1.13 -1.49 -5.14
C LEU A 20 2.35 -2.42 -5.05
N ASN A 21 3.56 -1.92 -5.31
CA ASN A 21 4.78 -2.71 -5.19
C ASN A 21 5.10 -3.07 -3.73
N LEU A 22 4.96 -2.13 -2.79
CA LEU A 22 5.24 -2.41 -1.37
C LEU A 22 4.15 -3.31 -0.76
N VAL A 23 2.88 -3.09 -1.10
CA VAL A 23 1.78 -3.95 -0.66
C VAL A 23 1.99 -5.38 -1.17
N ASP A 24 2.34 -5.58 -2.44
CA ASP A 24 2.62 -6.91 -2.98
C ASP A 24 3.86 -7.56 -2.35
N ALA A 25 4.90 -6.78 -2.04
CA ALA A 25 6.14 -7.30 -1.46
C ALA A 25 6.04 -7.66 0.03
N TYR A 26 5.17 -6.98 0.78
CA TYR A 26 5.15 -7.05 2.25
C TYR A 26 3.82 -7.47 2.87
N CYS A 27 2.70 -7.25 2.19
CA CYS A 27 1.36 -7.59 2.70
C CYS A 27 0.79 -8.86 2.07
N ASN A 28 1.32 -9.30 0.92
CA ASN A 28 0.86 -10.52 0.26
C ASN A 28 1.16 -11.76 1.13
N PRO A 29 0.23 -12.72 1.29
CA PRO A 29 0.44 -13.95 2.06
C PRO A 29 1.56 -14.85 1.50
N GLU A 30 1.91 -14.71 0.22
CA GLU A 30 3.06 -15.39 -0.40
C GLU A 30 4.41 -14.69 -0.14
N ALA A 31 4.42 -13.55 0.55
CA ALA A 31 5.65 -12.88 0.95
C ALA A 31 6.45 -13.72 1.96
N TYR A 32 7.73 -13.37 2.15
CA TYR A 32 8.59 -14.07 3.10
C TYR A 32 8.10 -13.88 4.54
N ASP A 33 8.40 -14.84 5.42
CA ASP A 33 7.99 -14.77 6.83
C ASP A 33 8.56 -13.51 7.52
N GLY A 34 7.70 -12.77 8.21
CA GLY A 34 8.04 -11.48 8.82
C GLY A 34 8.09 -10.28 7.87
N ALA A 35 7.69 -10.42 6.59
CA ALA A 35 7.66 -9.29 5.66
C ALA A 35 6.77 -8.14 6.15
N TYR A 36 5.57 -8.46 6.65
CA TYR A 36 4.65 -7.43 7.18
C TYR A 36 5.28 -6.65 8.35
N GLU A 37 5.88 -7.35 9.31
CA GLU A 37 6.58 -6.71 10.43
C GLU A 37 7.75 -5.84 9.93
N ALA A 38 8.48 -6.30 8.92
CA ALA A 38 9.55 -5.51 8.30
C ALA A 38 9.02 -4.20 7.69
N LEU A 39 7.85 -4.21 7.04
CA LEU A 39 7.20 -2.99 6.55
C LEU A 39 6.84 -2.04 7.69
N VAL A 40 6.23 -2.57 8.76
CA VAL A 40 5.87 -1.78 9.95
C VAL A 40 7.11 -1.12 10.56
N GLN A 41 8.20 -1.87 10.75
CA GLN A 41 9.44 -1.33 11.30
C GLN A 41 10.08 -0.30 10.36
N ARG A 42 10.07 -0.56 9.04
CA ARG A 42 10.59 0.35 8.03
C ARG A 42 9.82 1.67 8.00
N ALA A 43 8.48 1.63 8.07
CA ALA A 43 7.65 2.83 8.13
C ALA A 43 7.94 3.66 9.38
N ARG A 44 7.99 3.01 10.55
CA ARG A 44 8.21 3.67 11.86
C ARG A 44 9.62 4.22 12.04
N SER A 45 10.61 3.56 11.44
CA SER A 45 12.02 3.97 11.51
C SER A 45 12.47 4.75 10.27
N SER A 46 11.52 5.17 9.43
CA SER A 46 11.85 5.76 8.14
C SER A 46 12.66 7.05 8.29
N LYS A 47 13.79 7.08 7.58
CA LYS A 47 14.61 8.28 7.46
C LYS A 47 14.12 9.13 6.30
N PRO A 48 14.42 10.44 6.29
CA PRO A 48 14.08 11.32 5.16
C PRO A 48 14.59 10.84 3.80
N GLU A 49 15.66 10.04 3.77
CA GLU A 49 16.22 9.45 2.54
C GLU A 49 15.44 8.23 2.00
N ASP A 50 14.56 7.61 2.78
CA ASP A 50 13.72 6.48 2.32
C ASP A 50 12.55 7.01 1.47
N SER A 51 12.89 7.32 0.22
CA SER A 51 11.96 7.92 -0.73
C SER A 51 10.78 7.01 -1.04
N ASP A 52 10.97 5.68 -1.00
CA ASP A 52 9.88 4.74 -1.25
C ASP A 52 8.82 4.83 -0.15
N ILE A 53 9.23 4.84 1.14
CA ILE A 53 8.27 4.96 2.25
C ILE A 53 7.56 6.31 2.24
N ARG A 54 8.25 7.38 1.87
CA ARG A 54 7.64 8.70 1.74
C ARG A 54 6.60 8.74 0.63
N ILE A 55 6.92 8.20 -0.56
CA ILE A 55 5.98 8.13 -1.69
C ILE A 55 4.82 7.20 -1.34
N PHE A 56 5.10 6.04 -0.76
CA PHE A 56 4.12 5.10 -0.25
C PHE A 56 3.12 5.77 0.69
N LYS A 57 3.60 6.54 1.69
CA LYS A 57 2.73 7.22 2.64
C LYS A 57 1.84 8.25 1.95
N ALA A 58 2.38 9.00 0.99
CA ALA A 58 1.62 9.99 0.22
C ALA A 58 0.54 9.32 -0.64
N GLU A 59 0.88 8.24 -1.34
CA GLU A 59 -0.06 7.44 -2.14
C GLU A 59 -1.15 6.79 -1.27
N LEU A 60 -0.79 6.26 -0.09
CA LEU A 60 -1.74 5.72 0.88
C LEU A 60 -2.70 6.80 1.40
N THR A 61 -2.18 8.00 1.69
CA THR A 61 -2.98 9.15 2.11
C THR A 61 -4.01 9.54 1.05
N GLN A 62 -3.60 9.61 -0.22
CA GLN A 62 -4.49 9.91 -1.34
C GLN A 62 -5.62 8.89 -1.47
N LEU A 63 -5.30 7.59 -1.38
CA LEU A 63 -6.31 6.53 -1.43
C LEU A 63 -7.30 6.59 -0.26
N LEU A 64 -6.82 6.91 0.95
CA LEU A 64 -7.68 7.09 2.13
C LEU A 64 -8.59 8.31 2.02
N GLN A 65 -8.16 9.34 1.30
CA GLN A 65 -8.98 10.50 0.93
C GLN A 65 -9.93 10.25 -0.25
N GLY A 66 -9.93 9.03 -0.80
CA GLY A 66 -10.81 8.63 -1.90
C GLY A 66 -10.30 8.97 -3.29
N ASP A 67 -9.07 9.47 -3.43
CA ASP A 67 -8.45 9.64 -4.75
C ASP A 67 -8.03 8.26 -5.27
N ARG A 68 -8.72 7.80 -6.31
CA ARG A 68 -8.46 6.53 -6.99
C ARG A 68 -8.24 6.72 -8.49
N ASP A 69 -7.92 7.94 -8.94
CA ASP A 69 -7.81 8.20 -10.37
C ASP A 69 -6.69 7.35 -11.01
N GLY A 70 -7.05 6.66 -12.09
CA GLY A 70 -6.16 5.72 -12.77
C GLY A 70 -5.71 4.50 -11.94
N LEU A 71 -6.28 4.23 -10.76
CA LEU A 71 -6.07 2.96 -10.06
C LEU A 71 -6.96 1.87 -10.69
N HIS A 72 -6.37 0.73 -11.05
CA HIS A 72 -7.16 -0.39 -11.52
C HIS A 72 -8.03 -0.98 -10.37
N PRO A 73 -9.35 -1.23 -10.56
CA PRO A 73 -10.28 -1.59 -9.48
C PRO A 73 -9.93 -2.84 -8.67
N HIS A 74 -9.10 -3.71 -9.20
CA HIS A 74 -8.67 -4.96 -8.55
C HIS A 74 -7.19 -4.96 -8.12
N ALA A 75 -6.48 -3.83 -8.26
CA ALA A 75 -5.03 -3.79 -8.04
C ALA A 75 -4.67 -4.05 -6.57
N LEU A 76 -5.33 -3.38 -5.64
CA LEU A 76 -5.09 -3.53 -4.19
C LEU A 76 -5.39 -4.95 -3.71
N GLY A 77 -6.58 -5.48 -4.02
CA GLY A 77 -6.93 -6.87 -3.69
C GLY A 77 -5.98 -7.89 -4.33
N THR A 78 -5.49 -7.64 -5.55
CA THR A 78 -4.50 -8.53 -6.19
C THR A 78 -3.10 -8.40 -5.57
N ALA A 79 -2.71 -7.22 -5.09
CA ALA A 79 -1.41 -6.98 -4.47
C ALA A 79 -1.35 -7.62 -3.08
N ALA A 80 -2.31 -7.32 -2.21
CA ALA A 80 -2.30 -7.78 -0.82
C ALA A 80 -2.96 -9.15 -0.61
N GLU A 81 -3.87 -9.58 -1.50
CA GLU A 81 -4.71 -10.77 -1.28
C GLU A 81 -5.36 -10.79 0.11
N TYR A 82 -5.81 -9.62 0.57
CA TYR A 82 -6.47 -9.48 1.87
C TYR A 82 -7.85 -10.16 1.84
N ASP A 83 -8.25 -10.71 2.98
CA ASP A 83 -9.61 -11.23 3.23
C ASP A 83 -10.59 -10.14 3.71
N ASP A 84 -10.12 -8.89 3.82
CA ASP A 84 -10.95 -7.76 4.24
C ASP A 84 -12.15 -7.53 3.30
N TYR A 85 -13.26 -7.07 3.86
CA TYR A 85 -14.52 -6.89 3.14
C TYR A 85 -14.41 -5.91 1.94
N ASP A 86 -13.48 -4.93 1.99
CA ASP A 86 -13.19 -3.99 0.91
C ASP A 86 -11.81 -3.27 1.04
N ASP A 87 -11.40 -2.58 -0.04
CA ASP A 87 -10.16 -1.78 -0.12
C ASP A 87 -10.03 -0.75 1.01
N THR A 88 -11.13 -0.09 1.39
CA THR A 88 -11.09 1.01 2.36
C THR A 88 -10.78 0.47 3.75
N ALA A 89 -11.40 -0.64 4.14
CA ALA A 89 -11.11 -1.33 5.38
C ALA A 89 -9.65 -1.80 5.44
N PHE A 90 -9.14 -2.36 4.34
CA PHE A 90 -7.73 -2.75 4.22
C PHE A 90 -6.79 -1.56 4.41
N LEU A 91 -7.01 -0.46 3.67
CA LEU A 91 -6.14 0.73 3.72
C LEU A 91 -6.16 1.39 5.10
N ALA A 92 -7.33 1.46 5.76
CA ALA A 92 -7.45 2.03 7.10
C ALA A 92 -6.71 1.18 8.14
N ARG A 93 -6.83 -0.16 8.08
CA ARG A 93 -6.04 -1.05 8.95
C ARG A 93 -4.54 -0.87 8.72
N LEU A 94 -4.12 -0.84 7.44
CA LEU A 94 -2.73 -0.64 7.08
C LEU A 94 -2.19 0.68 7.63
N TRP A 95 -2.97 1.78 7.54
CA TRP A 95 -2.58 3.06 8.12
C TRP A 95 -2.36 2.95 9.63
N HIS A 96 -3.30 2.36 10.36
CA HIS A 96 -3.19 2.21 11.81
C HIS A 96 -1.97 1.41 12.25
N ASP A 97 -1.62 0.36 11.51
CA ASP A 97 -0.45 -0.46 11.83
C ASP A 97 0.87 0.28 11.58
N LEU A 98 0.95 1.05 10.48
CA LEU A 98 2.16 1.76 10.08
C LEU A 98 2.37 3.07 10.85
N TYR A 99 1.29 3.81 11.12
CA TYR A 99 1.30 5.16 11.72
C TYR A 99 0.30 5.24 12.89
N PRO A 100 0.50 4.50 13.98
CA PRO A 100 -0.48 4.36 15.06
C PRO A 100 -0.80 5.67 15.78
N ASP A 101 0.13 6.63 15.77
CA ASP A 101 -0.01 7.93 16.42
C ASP A 101 -0.62 9.00 15.50
N GLU A 102 -0.89 8.67 14.23
CA GLU A 102 -1.46 9.59 13.26
C GLU A 102 -2.93 9.26 12.99
N PRO A 103 -3.83 10.26 12.97
CA PRO A 103 -5.22 10.03 12.59
C PRO A 103 -5.29 9.51 11.15
N VAL A 104 -6.28 8.65 10.86
CA VAL A 104 -6.55 8.20 9.50
C VAL A 104 -6.90 9.44 8.65
N PRO A 105 -6.25 9.65 7.51
CA PRO A 105 -6.63 10.70 6.58
C PRO A 105 -8.03 10.44 6.05
N GLU A 106 -9.00 11.26 6.44
CA GLU A 106 -10.36 11.19 5.91
C GLU A 106 -10.51 12.21 4.77
N ALA A 107 -11.40 11.89 3.81
CA ALA A 107 -11.86 12.87 2.83
C ALA A 107 -12.58 14.01 3.55
N SER A 108 -12.17 15.25 3.30
CA SER A 108 -12.86 16.45 3.80
C SER A 108 -14.14 16.75 3.04
#